data_AF-A0A6P2D0G7-F1
#
_entry.id   AF-A0A6P2D0G7-F1
#
_cell.length_a   1.000
_cell.length_b   1.000
_cell.length_c   1.000
_cell.angle_alpha   90.00
_cell.angle_beta   90.00
_cell.angle_gamma   90.00
#
_symmetry.space_group_name_H-M   'P 1'
#
loop_
_entity.id
_entity.type
_entity.pdbx_description
1 polymer ?
#
loop_
_entity_poly.entity_id
_entity_poly.type
_entity_poly.pdbx_seq_one_letter_code
_entity_poly.pdbx_strand_id
1 'polypeptide(L)'
;MVRVIEVAQVAAEELSIQVGLIVVDALSRTIAGGNENSPDDMGALVRNTDTIRQTLGAHVATIHHSGKDTARGARGRSLLRAATDTEIEVSREPVTKTSVPRVTKQRELDLDGGFSFELLPVELGTNRRGKAATSCVARAADEGSNRGRTPAEREIQKDRVKRAKEREQNELDAADVLRVVDAEHRAGLPGASQSWIEDHTECSKVRAMAAVERLREQGILIEVGRFQKSSGKGARATVEKGWGRPEEERPSTKPASSAR
;
A
#
# COMPACT_ATOMS: atom_id res chain seq x y z
N MET A 1 -25.71 -24.28 -7.71
CA MET A 1 -26.04 -23.14 -6.82
C MET A 1 -26.93 -23.54 -5.64
N VAL A 2 -27.75 -24.59 -5.80
CA VAL A 2 -28.64 -25.17 -4.77
C VAL A 2 -27.93 -25.60 -3.47
N ARG A 3 -26.62 -25.93 -3.54
CA ARG A 3 -25.84 -26.48 -2.42
C ARG A 3 -25.76 -25.63 -1.14
N VAL A 4 -25.71 -24.30 -1.21
CA VAL A 4 -25.60 -23.48 0.02
C VAL A 4 -26.91 -23.46 0.79
N ILE A 5 -28.03 -23.37 0.07
CA ILE A 5 -29.37 -23.40 0.66
C ILE A 5 -29.63 -24.76 1.30
N GLU A 6 -29.32 -25.85 0.58
CA GLU A 6 -29.44 -27.22 1.11
C GLU A 6 -28.62 -27.40 2.38
N VAL A 7 -27.35 -26.99 2.39
CA VAL A 7 -26.48 -27.11 3.58
C VAL A 7 -27.03 -26.28 4.74
N ALA A 8 -27.52 -25.07 4.48
CA ALA A 8 -28.11 -24.23 5.52
C ALA A 8 -29.40 -24.83 6.09
N GLN A 9 -30.23 -25.47 5.26
CA GLN A 9 -31.44 -26.16 5.70
C GLN A 9 -31.13 -27.39 6.54
N VAL A 10 -30.19 -28.24 6.10
CA VAL A 10 -29.75 -29.41 6.87
C VAL A 10 -29.19 -28.99 8.22
N ALA A 11 -28.31 -27.97 8.25
CA ALA A 11 -27.77 -27.46 9.50
C ALA A 11 -28.86 -26.89 10.42
N ALA A 12 -29.87 -26.23 9.85
CA ALA A 12 -30.98 -25.70 10.63
C ALA A 12 -31.85 -26.80 11.25
N GLU A 13 -32.07 -27.90 10.52
CA GLU A 13 -32.79 -29.08 11.01
C GLU A 13 -31.99 -29.80 12.11
N GLU A 14 -30.72 -30.11 11.85
CA GLU A 14 -29.85 -30.81 12.81
C GLU A 14 -29.70 -30.04 14.13
N LEU A 15 -29.58 -28.71 14.05
CA LEU A 15 -29.41 -27.86 15.23
C LEU A 15 -30.73 -27.35 15.80
N SER A 16 -31.86 -27.59 15.12
CA SER A 16 -33.18 -27.05 15.48
C SER A 16 -33.18 -25.52 15.66
N ILE A 17 -32.36 -24.81 14.88
CA ILE A 17 -32.18 -23.35 14.93
C ILE A 17 -32.12 -22.81 13.50
N GLN A 18 -32.85 -21.74 13.20
CA GLN A 18 -32.78 -21.10 11.88
C GLN A 18 -31.44 -20.41 11.63
N VAL A 19 -30.93 -20.50 10.40
CA VAL A 19 -29.73 -19.77 9.99
C VAL A 19 -30.07 -18.28 9.84
N GLY A 20 -29.59 -17.46 10.76
CA GLY A 20 -29.79 -16.00 10.71
C GLY A 20 -28.75 -15.23 9.90
N LEU A 21 -27.55 -15.79 9.73
CA LEU A 21 -26.41 -15.14 9.07
C LEU A 21 -25.57 -16.14 8.28
N ILE A 22 -25.26 -15.78 7.04
CA ILE A 22 -24.31 -16.49 6.17
C ILE A 22 -23.17 -15.54 5.82
N VAL A 23 -21.93 -15.96 6.08
CA VAL A 23 -20.72 -15.18 5.77
C VAL A 23 -19.99 -15.80 4.58
N VAL A 24 -19.72 -14.99 3.57
CA VAL A 24 -18.99 -15.36 2.35
C VAL A 24 -17.59 -14.73 2.40
N ASP A 25 -16.56 -15.53 2.73
CA ASP A 25 -15.17 -15.08 2.87
C ASP A 25 -14.22 -15.81 1.90
N ALA A 26 -13.66 -15.17 0.87
CA ALA A 26 -13.80 -13.79 0.43
C ALA A 26 -14.43 -13.79 -0.97
N LEU A 27 -14.97 -12.64 -1.38
CA LEU A 27 -15.59 -12.45 -2.69
C LEU A 27 -14.71 -12.97 -3.83
N SER A 28 -13.43 -12.60 -3.84
CA SER A 28 -12.46 -12.97 -4.87
C SER A 28 -12.29 -14.48 -5.04
N ARG A 29 -12.41 -15.25 -3.95
CA ARG A 29 -12.36 -16.72 -3.99
C ARG A 29 -13.71 -17.32 -4.38
N THR A 30 -14.80 -16.65 -4.01
CA THR A 30 -16.17 -17.13 -4.22
C THR A 30 -16.60 -17.05 -5.68
N ILE A 31 -16.14 -16.03 -6.41
CA ILE A 31 -16.40 -15.91 -7.86
C ILE A 31 -15.56 -16.89 -8.70
N ALA A 32 -14.71 -17.72 -8.10
CA ALA A 32 -14.03 -18.87 -8.71
C ALA A 32 -13.35 -18.58 -10.07
N GLY A 33 -12.61 -17.46 -10.16
CA GLY A 33 -11.94 -17.03 -11.39
C GLY A 33 -12.74 -16.05 -12.25
N GLY A 34 -13.95 -15.67 -11.82
CA GLY A 34 -14.72 -14.58 -12.40
C GLY A 34 -14.00 -13.22 -12.29
N ASN A 35 -14.44 -12.28 -13.11
CA ASN A 35 -13.89 -10.94 -13.18
C ASN A 35 -14.70 -9.99 -12.28
N GLU A 36 -14.11 -9.52 -11.17
CA GLU A 36 -14.72 -8.54 -10.25
C GLU A 36 -15.08 -7.20 -10.91
N ASN A 37 -14.55 -6.94 -12.11
CA ASN A 37 -14.86 -5.75 -12.89
C ASN A 37 -15.92 -6.01 -13.97
N SER A 38 -16.33 -7.27 -14.18
CA SER A 38 -17.38 -7.64 -15.12
C SER A 38 -18.76 -7.42 -14.48
N PRO A 39 -19.62 -6.58 -15.08
CA PRO A 39 -21.00 -6.43 -14.63
C PRO A 39 -21.78 -7.76 -14.63
N ASP A 40 -21.45 -8.68 -15.54
CA ASP A 40 -22.15 -9.95 -15.67
C ASP A 40 -21.84 -10.89 -14.49
N ASP A 41 -20.57 -11.04 -14.15
CA ASP A 41 -20.12 -11.89 -13.03
C ASP A 41 -20.60 -11.32 -11.70
N MET A 42 -20.49 -10.00 -11.52
CA MET A 42 -20.97 -9.33 -10.32
C MET A 42 -22.50 -9.34 -10.23
N GLY A 43 -23.19 -9.23 -11.37
CA GLY A 43 -24.64 -9.39 -11.44
C GLY A 43 -25.10 -10.79 -11.07
N ALA A 44 -24.36 -11.82 -11.49
CA ALA A 44 -24.60 -13.20 -11.07
C ALA A 44 -24.41 -13.36 -9.57
N LEU A 45 -23.32 -12.84 -9.00
CA LEU A 45 -23.08 -12.85 -7.55
C LEU A 45 -24.25 -12.24 -6.77
N VAL A 46 -24.72 -11.05 -7.19
CA VAL A 46 -25.84 -10.36 -6.55
C VAL A 46 -27.13 -11.18 -6.61
N ARG A 47 -27.51 -11.67 -7.81
CA ARG A 47 -28.73 -12.49 -7.97
C ARG A 47 -28.72 -13.75 -7.10
N ASN A 48 -27.55 -14.38 -6.99
CA ASN A 48 -27.39 -15.60 -6.21
C ASN A 48 -27.47 -15.32 -4.71
N THR A 49 -26.87 -14.20 -4.29
CA THR A 49 -26.95 -13.70 -2.90
C THR A 49 -28.39 -13.39 -2.52
N ASP A 50 -29.14 -12.72 -3.40
CA ASP A 50 -30.56 -12.44 -3.20
C ASP A 50 -31.41 -13.71 -3.12
N THR A 51 -31.10 -14.72 -3.94
CA THR A 51 -31.79 -16.02 -3.88
C THR A 51 -31.60 -16.67 -2.50
N ILE A 52 -30.37 -16.70 -1.98
CA ILE A 52 -30.07 -17.24 -0.65
C ILE A 52 -30.84 -16.47 0.43
N ARG A 53 -30.78 -15.13 0.39
CA ARG A 53 -31.46 -14.25 1.35
C ARG A 53 -32.97 -14.48 1.36
N GLN A 54 -33.60 -14.53 0.18
CA GLN A 54 -35.05 -14.69 0.05
C GLN A 54 -35.52 -16.10 0.44
N THR A 55 -34.77 -17.14 0.08
CA THR A 55 -35.15 -18.52 0.40
C THR A 55 -34.99 -18.84 1.88
N LEU A 56 -33.94 -18.36 2.53
CA LEU A 56 -33.64 -18.70 3.92
C LEU A 56 -34.14 -17.66 4.94
N GLY A 57 -34.47 -16.44 4.49
CA GLY A 57 -34.71 -15.32 5.40
C GLY A 57 -33.46 -14.86 6.16
N ALA A 58 -32.27 -15.30 5.73
CA ALA A 58 -30.99 -15.06 6.39
C ALA A 58 -30.29 -13.81 5.85
N HIS A 59 -29.55 -13.10 6.70
CA HIS A 59 -28.60 -12.07 6.23
C HIS A 59 -27.42 -12.73 5.53
N VAL A 60 -26.93 -12.11 4.45
CA VAL A 60 -25.72 -12.56 3.75
C VAL A 60 -24.67 -11.46 3.79
N ALA A 61 -23.57 -11.71 4.50
CA ALA A 61 -22.43 -10.81 4.63
C ALA A 61 -21.28 -11.29 3.73
N THR A 62 -20.81 -10.45 2.82
CA THR A 62 -19.68 -10.78 1.94
C THR A 62 -18.42 -10.01 2.34
N ILE A 63 -17.32 -10.72 2.56
CA ILE A 63 -16.02 -10.13 2.88
C ILE A 63 -15.24 -9.92 1.59
N HIS A 64 -14.78 -8.69 1.35
CA HIS A 64 -13.89 -8.37 0.24
C HIS A 64 -12.69 -7.56 0.70
N HIS A 65 -11.60 -7.65 -0.04
CA HIS A 65 -10.43 -6.80 0.21
C HIS A 65 -10.65 -5.41 -0.40
N SER A 66 -10.22 -4.37 0.30
CA SER A 66 -10.09 -3.04 -0.29
C SER A 66 -9.07 -3.11 -1.43
N GLY A 67 -9.40 -2.58 -2.61
CA GLY A 67 -8.45 -2.50 -3.72
C GLY A 67 -7.20 -1.68 -3.35
N LYS A 68 -6.12 -1.82 -4.14
CA LYS A 68 -4.81 -1.14 -3.90
C LYS A 68 -4.87 0.40 -3.78
N ASP A 69 -5.97 1.02 -4.19
CA ASP A 69 -6.16 2.47 -4.13
C ASP A 69 -7.36 2.79 -3.23
N THR A 70 -7.08 3.07 -1.96
CA THR A 70 -8.10 3.44 -0.97
C THR A 70 -8.82 4.75 -1.34
N ALA A 71 -8.23 5.60 -2.18
CA ALA A 71 -8.87 6.82 -2.67
C ALA A 71 -9.93 6.53 -3.77
N ARG A 72 -9.86 5.37 -4.42
CA ARG A 72 -10.82 4.94 -5.44
C ARG A 72 -11.86 3.93 -4.93
N GLY A 73 -11.86 3.60 -3.64
CA GLY A 73 -12.76 2.63 -3.00
C GLY A 73 -12.68 1.21 -3.57
N ALA A 74 -13.59 0.31 -3.17
CA ALA A 74 -13.62 -1.08 -3.61
C ALA A 74 -13.77 -1.21 -5.15
N ARG A 75 -13.05 -2.14 -5.79
CA ARG A 75 -13.13 -2.40 -7.25
C ARG A 75 -14.47 -3.12 -7.57
N GLY A 76 -15.05 -2.93 -8.76
CA GLY A 76 -16.43 -3.41 -9.09
C GLY A 76 -17.57 -2.45 -8.63
N ARG A 77 -17.22 -1.18 -8.41
CA ARG A 77 -17.82 -0.26 -7.44
C ARG A 77 -19.24 0.25 -7.68
N SER A 78 -19.83 0.16 -8.87
CA SER A 78 -21.18 0.71 -9.09
C SER A 78 -22.28 -0.32 -8.81
N LEU A 79 -22.19 -1.51 -9.40
CA LEU A 79 -23.23 -2.53 -9.31
C LEU A 79 -23.29 -3.16 -7.92
N LEU A 80 -22.14 -3.58 -7.37
CA LEU A 80 -22.09 -4.17 -6.03
C LEU A 80 -22.51 -3.14 -4.97
N ARG A 81 -22.01 -1.90 -5.08
CA ARG A 81 -22.39 -0.83 -4.17
C ARG A 81 -23.86 -0.45 -4.31
N ALA A 82 -24.48 -0.54 -5.49
CA ALA A 82 -25.91 -0.30 -5.64
C ALA A 82 -26.75 -1.39 -4.96
N ALA A 83 -26.37 -2.66 -5.13
CA ALA A 83 -27.06 -3.82 -4.59
C ALA A 83 -26.88 -4.00 -3.06
N THR A 84 -25.75 -3.58 -2.51
CA THR A 84 -25.41 -3.76 -1.08
C THR A 84 -26.25 -2.84 -0.20
N ASP A 85 -26.89 -3.34 0.85
CA ASP A 85 -27.65 -2.50 1.79
C ASP A 85 -26.73 -1.74 2.75
N THR A 86 -25.78 -2.44 3.38
CA THR A 86 -24.80 -1.89 4.32
C THR A 86 -23.38 -2.22 3.89
N GLU A 87 -22.51 -1.22 3.81
CA GLU A 87 -21.07 -1.40 3.53
C GLU A 87 -20.27 -0.94 4.75
N ILE A 88 -19.41 -1.81 5.26
CA ILE A 88 -18.53 -1.53 6.41
C ILE A 88 -17.08 -1.69 5.97
N GLU A 89 -16.34 -0.59 5.94
CA GLU A 89 -14.91 -0.58 5.71
C GLU A 89 -14.17 -0.74 7.05
N VAL A 90 -13.35 -1.78 7.18
CA VAL A 90 -12.49 -1.97 8.35
C VAL A 90 -11.07 -1.55 8.01
N SER A 91 -10.59 -0.51 8.68
CA SER A 91 -9.22 0.00 8.54
C SER A 91 -8.43 -0.27 9.82
N ARG A 92 -7.13 -0.51 9.71
CA ARG A 92 -6.25 -0.67 10.88
C ARG A 92 -5.33 0.53 11.03
N GLU A 93 -5.36 1.18 12.19
CA GLU A 93 -4.44 2.26 12.52
C GLU A 93 -3.05 1.68 12.80
N PRO A 94 -2.01 2.02 12.03
CA PRO A 94 -0.69 1.41 12.14
C PRO A 94 -0.01 1.66 13.49
N VAL A 95 -0.26 2.81 14.12
CA VAL A 95 0.38 3.19 15.38
C VAL A 95 -0.25 2.48 16.58
N THR A 96 -1.56 2.61 16.74
CA THR A 96 -2.29 2.03 17.89
C THR A 96 -2.62 0.55 17.69
N LYS A 97 -2.42 0.03 16.47
CA LYS A 97 -2.81 -1.33 16.04
C LYS A 97 -4.30 -1.62 16.22
N THR A 98 -5.12 -0.59 16.38
CA THR A 98 -6.58 -0.65 16.54
C THR A 98 -7.25 -0.76 15.17
N SER A 99 -8.22 -1.64 15.06
CA SER A 99 -9.14 -1.73 13.93
C SER A 99 -10.32 -0.80 14.14
N VAL A 100 -10.63 -0.02 13.11
CA VAL A 100 -11.71 0.97 13.07
C VAL A 100 -12.65 0.60 11.93
N PRO A 101 -13.83 0.02 12.22
CA PRO A 101 -14.92 -0.14 11.26
C PRO A 101 -15.57 1.21 10.98
N ARG A 102 -15.97 1.42 9.72
CA ARG A 102 -16.68 2.60 9.26
C ARG A 102 -17.80 2.16 8.34
N VAL A 103 -19.04 2.55 8.65
CA VAL A 103 -20.14 2.41 7.71
C VAL A 103 -19.95 3.42 6.57
N THR A 104 -19.75 2.92 5.34
CA THR A 104 -19.52 3.72 4.12
C THR A 104 -20.73 3.73 3.19
N LYS A 105 -21.71 2.87 3.46
CA LYS A 105 -23.04 2.87 2.86
C LYS A 105 -24.05 2.32 3.86
N GLN A 106 -25.22 2.94 3.92
CA GLN A 106 -26.39 2.44 4.61
C GLN A 106 -27.64 2.84 3.83
N ARG A 107 -28.64 1.96 3.72
CA ARG A 107 -29.87 2.24 2.96
C ARG A 107 -30.92 2.99 3.79
N GLU A 108 -31.23 2.51 4.99
CA GLU A 108 -32.42 2.91 5.76
C GLU A 108 -32.10 3.64 7.07
N LEU A 109 -30.82 3.69 7.48
CA LEU A 109 -30.38 4.25 8.77
C LEU A 109 -29.31 5.32 8.57
N ASP A 110 -29.17 6.19 9.57
CA ASP A 110 -28.08 7.15 9.62
C ASP A 110 -26.72 6.46 9.70
N LEU A 111 -25.70 7.12 9.15
CA LEU A 111 -24.31 6.71 9.26
C LEU A 111 -23.79 7.10 10.65
N ASP A 112 -24.24 6.40 11.68
CA ASP A 112 -23.81 6.61 13.07
C ASP A 112 -23.36 5.30 13.72
N GLY A 113 -22.52 5.41 14.75
CA GLY A 113 -21.94 4.28 15.46
C GLY A 113 -20.58 3.85 14.89
N GLY A 114 -19.52 4.28 15.58
CA GLY A 114 -18.21 3.66 15.49
C GLY A 114 -17.94 2.88 16.76
N PHE A 115 -17.36 1.68 16.65
CA PHE A 115 -16.71 1.01 17.78
C PHE A 115 -15.33 0.59 17.30
N SER A 116 -14.29 0.89 18.06
CA SER A 116 -12.93 0.45 17.73
C SER A 116 -12.62 -0.84 18.47
N PHE A 117 -11.81 -1.71 17.86
CA PHE A 117 -11.39 -2.96 18.50
C PHE A 117 -9.93 -3.30 18.20
N GLU A 118 -9.32 -4.05 19.10
CA GLU A 118 -7.98 -4.60 18.94
C GLU A 118 -8.06 -6.10 18.70
N LEU A 119 -7.17 -6.63 17.88
CA LEU A 119 -7.01 -8.07 17.70
C LEU A 119 -5.85 -8.55 18.57
N LEU A 120 -6.19 -9.32 19.61
CA LEU A 120 -5.23 -9.96 20.49
C LEU A 120 -4.94 -11.38 19.99
N PRO A 121 -3.67 -11.75 19.77
CA PRO A 121 -3.31 -13.11 19.41
C PRO A 121 -3.50 -14.04 20.62
N VAL A 122 -4.03 -15.23 20.37
CA VAL A 122 -4.14 -16.31 21.36
C VAL A 122 -3.44 -17.53 20.80
N GLU A 123 -2.50 -18.11 21.56
CA GLU A 123 -1.84 -19.35 21.18
C GLU A 123 -2.75 -20.55 21.46
N LEU A 124 -2.98 -21.36 20.42
CA LEU A 124 -3.80 -22.58 20.48
C LEU A 124 -2.94 -23.85 20.62
N GLY A 125 -1.62 -23.71 20.61
CA GLY A 125 -0.67 -24.82 20.67
C GLY A 125 0.33 -24.78 19.51
N THR A 126 0.80 -25.94 19.07
CA THR A 126 1.84 -26.05 18.04
C THR A 126 1.29 -26.74 16.79
N ASN A 127 1.54 -26.15 15.62
CA ASN A 127 1.15 -26.77 14.36
C ASN A 127 2.08 -27.94 13.98
N ARG A 128 1.73 -28.67 12.92
CA ARG A 128 2.52 -29.80 12.39
C ARG A 128 3.97 -29.47 12.00
N ARG A 129 4.34 -28.19 11.95
CA ARG A 129 5.69 -27.69 11.61
C ARG A 129 6.47 -27.17 12.82
N GLY A 130 5.99 -27.43 14.04
CA GLY A 130 6.67 -26.97 15.26
C GLY A 130 6.53 -25.47 15.54
N LYS A 131 5.68 -24.74 14.81
CA LYS A 131 5.42 -23.31 15.05
C LYS A 131 4.16 -23.10 15.89
N ALA A 132 4.13 -22.03 16.68
CA ALA A 132 2.93 -21.63 17.40
C ALA A 132 1.75 -21.48 16.41
N ALA A 133 0.66 -22.19 16.68
CA ALA A 133 -0.61 -22.01 16.04
C ALA A 133 -1.36 -20.93 16.83
N THR A 134 -1.71 -19.83 16.17
CA THR A 134 -2.37 -18.69 16.83
C THR A 134 -3.76 -18.46 16.24
N SER A 135 -4.70 -18.11 17.10
CA SER A 135 -5.97 -17.47 16.73
C SER A 135 -5.96 -16.00 17.17
N CYS A 136 -7.06 -15.29 16.98
CA CYS A 136 -7.24 -13.95 17.51
C CYS A 136 -8.61 -13.75 18.16
N VAL A 137 -8.65 -12.86 19.14
CA VAL A 137 -9.89 -12.36 19.77
C VAL A 137 -9.98 -10.86 19.56
N ALA A 138 -11.19 -10.41 19.21
CA ALA A 138 -11.51 -8.99 19.14
C ALA A 138 -11.83 -8.48 20.55
N ARG A 139 -11.09 -7.47 21.01
CA ARG A 139 -11.34 -6.75 22.26
C ARG A 139 -11.77 -5.34 21.93
N ALA A 140 -12.87 -4.85 22.50
CA ALA A 140 -13.25 -3.45 22.38
C ALA A 140 -12.09 -2.55 22.84
N ALA A 141 -11.76 -1.53 22.05
CA ALA A 141 -10.81 -0.50 22.47
C ALA A 141 -11.51 0.46 23.43
N ASP A 142 -10.82 0.93 24.47
CA ASP A 142 -11.40 1.80 25.50
C ASP A 142 -12.05 3.05 24.91
N GLU A 143 -13.12 3.54 25.55
CA GLU A 143 -14.04 4.59 25.05
C GLU A 143 -13.35 5.90 24.60
N GLY A 144 -12.15 6.19 25.12
CA GLY A 144 -11.32 7.33 24.70
C GLY A 144 -10.80 7.25 23.25
N SER A 145 -10.85 6.06 22.63
CA SER A 145 -10.49 5.82 21.23
C SER A 145 -11.67 5.96 20.25
N ASN A 146 -12.89 6.15 20.77
CA ASN A 146 -14.12 6.01 19.98
C ASN A 146 -14.62 7.31 19.34
N ARG A 147 -13.91 8.43 19.53
CA ARG A 147 -14.16 9.65 18.75
C ARG A 147 -13.47 9.53 17.41
N GLY A 148 -14.23 9.20 16.37
CA GLY A 148 -13.72 9.37 15.01
C GLY A 148 -13.12 10.77 14.85
N ARG A 149 -11.87 10.86 14.35
CA ARG A 149 -11.16 12.13 14.17
C ARG A 149 -12.04 13.13 13.42
N THR A 150 -12.06 14.37 13.92
CA THR A 150 -12.74 15.51 13.29
C THR A 150 -12.18 15.77 11.89
N PRO A 151 -12.91 16.49 11.01
CA PRO A 151 -12.40 16.86 9.69
C PRO A 151 -11.03 17.57 9.74
N ALA A 152 -10.83 18.47 10.70
CA ALA A 152 -9.56 19.18 10.90
C ALA A 152 -8.41 18.24 11.28
N GLU A 153 -8.64 17.30 12.20
CA GLU A 153 -7.63 16.31 12.59
C GLU A 153 -7.29 15.34 11.45
N ARG A 154 -8.25 15.05 10.56
CA ARG A 154 -8.01 14.25 9.35
C ARG A 154 -7.15 15.00 8.34
N GLU A 155 -7.35 16.30 8.18
CA GLU A 155 -6.56 17.12 7.28
C GLU A 155 -5.12 17.26 7.76
N ILE A 156 -4.93 17.54 9.05
CA ILE A 156 -3.61 17.53 9.69
C ILE A 156 -2.92 16.17 9.53
N GLN A 157 -3.65 15.06 9.70
CA GLN A 157 -3.08 13.72 9.53
C GLN A 157 -2.75 13.40 8.07
N LYS A 158 -3.60 13.78 7.11
CA LYS A 158 -3.33 13.63 5.67
C LYS A 158 -2.07 14.39 5.29
N ASP A 159 -1.91 15.61 5.78
CA ASP A 159 -0.72 16.42 5.55
C ASP A 159 0.52 15.80 6.16
N ARG A 160 0.44 15.25 7.37
CA ARG A 160 1.55 14.53 8.01
C ARG A 160 1.97 13.31 7.20
N VAL A 161 1.03 12.48 6.77
CA VAL A 161 1.31 11.29 5.96
C VAL A 161 1.87 11.66 4.59
N LYS A 162 1.31 12.69 3.95
CA LYS A 162 1.80 13.22 2.67
C LYS A 162 3.25 13.69 2.80
N ARG A 163 3.55 14.50 3.82
CA ARG A 163 4.92 14.99 4.10
C ARG A 163 5.88 13.84 4.39
N ALA A 164 5.46 12.80 5.11
CA ALA A 164 6.29 11.63 5.38
C ALA A 164 6.65 10.87 4.10
N LYS A 165 5.67 10.58 3.25
CA LYS A 165 5.90 9.94 1.93
C LYS A 165 6.79 10.78 1.03
N GLU A 166 6.59 12.10 1.02
CA GLU A 166 7.42 13.02 0.26
C GLU A 166 8.87 13.00 0.77
N ARG A 167 9.07 12.92 2.09
CA ARG A 167 10.41 12.82 2.70
C ARG A 167 11.12 11.52 2.31
N GLU A 168 10.43 10.39 2.42
CA GLU A 168 10.95 9.08 2.02
C GLU A 168 11.31 9.06 0.53
N GLN A 169 10.44 9.62 -0.33
CA GLN A 169 10.72 9.71 -1.76
C GLN A 169 11.94 10.60 -2.05
N ASN A 170 12.06 11.72 -1.34
CA ASN A 170 13.21 12.63 -1.48
C ASN A 170 14.53 11.98 -1.07
N GLU A 171 14.52 11.12 -0.05
CA GLU A 171 15.68 10.33 0.38
C GLU A 171 16.08 9.30 -0.68
N LEU A 172 15.12 8.59 -1.28
CA LEU A 172 15.37 7.67 -2.39
C LEU A 172 15.94 8.38 -3.63
N ASP A 173 15.39 9.54 -3.99
CA ASP A 173 15.86 10.32 -5.13
C ASP A 173 17.30 10.82 -4.91
N ALA A 174 17.60 11.27 -3.69
CA ALA A 174 18.95 11.68 -3.31
C ALA A 174 19.93 10.50 -3.39
N ALA A 175 19.56 9.33 -2.88
CA ALA A 175 20.39 8.13 -2.94
C ALA A 175 20.70 7.70 -4.38
N ASP A 176 19.71 7.79 -5.28
CA ASP A 176 19.90 7.43 -6.68
C ASP A 176 20.78 8.45 -7.44
N VAL A 177 20.62 9.75 -7.19
CA VAL A 177 21.55 10.78 -7.71
C VAL A 177 22.97 10.51 -7.24
N LEU A 178 23.16 10.24 -5.94
CA LEU A 178 24.48 9.94 -5.38
C LEU A 178 25.07 8.67 -5.99
N ARG A 179 24.26 7.63 -6.22
CA ARG A 179 24.71 6.40 -6.91
C ARG A 179 25.29 6.71 -8.30
N VAL A 180 24.65 7.59 -9.07
CA VAL A 180 25.14 8.00 -10.40
C VAL A 180 26.43 8.80 -10.29
N VAL A 181 26.48 9.79 -9.40
CA VAL A 181 27.68 10.62 -9.17
C VAL A 181 28.86 9.78 -8.68
N ASP A 182 28.63 8.89 -7.72
CA ASP A 182 29.65 8.01 -7.14
C ASP A 182 30.13 6.94 -8.14
N ALA A 183 29.28 6.56 -9.11
CA ALA A 183 29.70 5.68 -10.21
C ALA A 183 30.66 6.39 -11.17
N GLU A 184 30.37 7.63 -11.56
CA GLU A 184 31.26 8.45 -12.39
C GLU A 184 32.58 8.72 -11.64
N HIS A 185 32.51 8.96 -10.34
CA HIS A 185 33.69 9.13 -9.52
C HIS A 185 34.59 7.88 -9.50
N ARG A 186 33.99 6.68 -9.32
CA ARG A 186 34.72 5.41 -9.42
C ARG A 186 35.34 5.17 -10.80
N ALA A 187 34.76 5.76 -11.84
CA ALA A 187 35.33 5.77 -13.19
C ALA A 187 36.47 6.80 -13.39
N GLY A 188 36.86 7.51 -12.34
CA GLY A 188 37.95 8.50 -12.36
C GLY A 188 37.52 9.91 -12.76
N LEU A 189 36.22 10.19 -12.80
CA LEU A 189 35.69 11.52 -13.11
C LEU A 189 35.49 12.35 -11.82
N PRO A 190 35.55 13.68 -11.90
CA PRO A 190 35.31 14.54 -10.73
C PRO A 190 33.84 14.53 -10.29
N GLY A 191 32.91 14.13 -11.16
CA GLY A 191 31.47 14.03 -10.90
C GLY A 191 30.67 13.73 -12.17
N ALA A 192 29.36 13.91 -12.10
CA ALA A 192 28.43 13.65 -13.20
C ALA A 192 27.87 14.95 -13.80
N SER A 193 27.69 15.02 -15.12
CA SER A 193 26.99 16.14 -15.76
C SER A 193 25.51 16.14 -15.38
N GLN A 194 24.87 17.31 -15.42
CA GLN A 194 23.43 17.41 -15.18
C GLN A 194 22.63 16.47 -16.09
N SER A 195 22.89 16.50 -17.40
CA SER A 195 22.24 15.63 -18.37
C SER A 195 22.45 14.14 -18.07
N TRP A 196 23.63 13.78 -17.58
CA TRP A 196 23.93 12.39 -17.27
C TRP A 196 23.14 11.90 -16.06
N ILE A 197 23.05 12.72 -15.02
CA ILE A 197 22.21 12.41 -13.84
C ILE A 197 20.76 12.23 -14.29
N GLU A 198 20.21 13.18 -15.04
CA GLU A 198 18.83 13.10 -15.54
C GLU A 198 18.53 11.84 -16.36
N ASP A 199 19.51 11.35 -17.13
CA ASP A 199 19.34 10.20 -18.02
C ASP A 199 19.65 8.85 -17.35
N HIS A 200 20.33 8.84 -16.19
CA HIS A 200 20.81 7.62 -15.53
C HIS A 200 20.27 7.41 -14.10
N THR A 201 19.39 8.30 -13.64
CA THR A 201 18.54 8.06 -12.47
C THR A 201 17.26 7.32 -12.85
N GLU A 202 16.73 6.53 -11.92
CA GLU A 202 15.42 5.87 -12.01
C GLU A 202 14.27 6.84 -11.71
N CYS A 203 14.55 8.01 -11.14
CA CYS A 203 13.57 9.07 -10.92
C CYS A 203 13.39 9.99 -12.14
N SER A 204 12.30 10.78 -12.16
CA SER A 204 12.05 11.71 -13.27
C SER A 204 13.06 12.86 -13.30
N LYS A 205 13.31 13.47 -14.46
CA LYS A 205 14.25 14.59 -14.62
C LYS A 205 14.04 15.72 -13.60
N VAL A 206 12.78 16.08 -13.36
CA VAL A 206 12.41 17.11 -12.37
C VAL A 206 12.81 16.71 -10.95
N ARG A 207 12.62 15.43 -10.59
CA ARG A 207 12.96 14.89 -9.27
C ARG A 207 14.46 14.75 -9.08
N ALA A 208 15.16 14.30 -10.11
CA ALA A 208 16.63 14.24 -10.12
C ALA A 208 17.21 15.63 -9.87
N MET A 209 16.69 16.66 -10.54
CA MET A 209 17.16 18.03 -10.33
C MET A 209 16.87 18.56 -8.93
N ALA A 210 15.65 18.35 -8.42
CA ALA A 210 15.32 18.75 -7.07
C ALA A 210 16.17 18.03 -6.02
N ALA A 211 16.55 16.78 -6.26
CA ALA A 211 17.46 16.04 -5.40
C ALA A 211 18.90 16.58 -5.44
N VAL A 212 19.41 16.92 -6.63
CA VAL A 212 20.72 17.58 -6.79
C VAL A 212 20.77 18.90 -6.01
N GLU A 213 19.73 19.73 -6.13
CA GLU A 213 19.67 21.01 -5.41
C GLU A 213 19.67 20.81 -3.89
N ARG A 214 18.85 19.88 -3.37
CA ARG A 214 18.84 19.55 -1.93
C ARG A 214 20.20 19.05 -1.44
N LEU A 215 20.84 18.16 -2.19
CA LEU A 215 22.16 17.63 -1.85
C LEU A 215 23.24 18.73 -1.87
N ARG A 216 23.12 19.71 -2.77
CA ARG A 216 23.99 20.88 -2.82
C ARG A 216 23.78 21.80 -1.61
N GLU A 217 22.53 22.07 -1.25
CA GLU A 217 22.20 22.87 -0.06
C GLU A 217 22.72 22.22 1.24
N GLN A 218 22.74 20.89 1.27
CA GLN A 218 23.32 20.12 2.37
C GLN A 218 24.85 20.03 2.33
N GLY A 219 25.50 20.56 1.29
CA GLY A 219 26.96 20.50 1.11
C GLY A 219 27.49 19.12 0.68
N ILE A 220 26.62 18.15 0.42
CA ILE A 220 26.99 16.78 0.03
C ILE A 220 27.46 16.75 -1.43
N LEU A 221 26.85 17.59 -2.29
CA LEU A 221 27.31 17.80 -3.65
C LEU A 221 27.85 19.21 -3.83
N ILE A 222 28.96 19.31 -4.55
CA ILE A 222 29.56 20.56 -5.01
C ILE A 222 29.57 20.60 -6.53
N GLU A 223 29.59 21.82 -7.06
CA GLU A 223 29.78 22.03 -8.49
C GLU A 223 31.23 21.67 -8.86
N VAL A 224 31.39 20.70 -9.74
CA VAL A 224 32.67 20.32 -10.33
C VAL A 224 32.64 20.76 -11.78
N GLY A 225 33.22 21.95 -12.03
CA GLY A 225 33.23 22.58 -13.34
C GLY A 225 34.04 21.82 -14.40
N ARG A 226 34.17 22.43 -15.58
CA ARG A 226 34.76 21.92 -16.83
C ARG A 226 35.66 20.67 -16.71
N PHE A 227 35.13 19.50 -17.09
CA PHE A 227 35.89 18.24 -17.15
C PHE A 227 35.70 17.49 -18.46
N GLN A 228 36.67 16.64 -18.83
CA GLN A 228 36.60 15.82 -20.04
C GLN A 228 35.98 14.46 -19.73
N LYS A 229 34.94 14.08 -20.47
CA LYS A 229 34.32 12.77 -20.40
C LYS A 229 34.60 11.99 -21.69
N SER A 230 35.11 10.77 -21.58
CA SER A 230 35.23 9.86 -22.73
C SER A 230 33.89 9.20 -23.00
N SER A 231 33.36 9.36 -24.21
CA SER A 231 32.28 8.52 -24.71
C SER A 231 32.78 7.09 -24.96
N GLY A 232 31.89 6.10 -24.92
CA GLY A 232 32.23 4.69 -25.19
C GLY A 232 32.82 4.40 -26.58
N LYS A 233 32.87 5.39 -27.48
CA LYS A 233 33.53 5.32 -28.81
C LYS A 233 34.89 6.03 -28.85
N GLY A 234 35.45 6.43 -27.71
CA GLY A 234 36.77 7.09 -27.62
C GLY A 234 36.78 8.60 -27.88
N ALA A 235 35.66 9.20 -28.32
CA ALA A 235 35.54 10.66 -28.44
C ALA A 235 35.43 11.32 -27.06
N ARG A 236 36.18 12.41 -26.83
CA ARG A 236 36.12 13.20 -25.58
C ARG A 236 35.18 14.38 -25.74
N ALA A 237 34.23 14.51 -24.82
CA ALA A 237 33.35 15.67 -24.73
C ALA A 237 33.78 16.54 -23.53
N THR A 238 33.72 17.86 -23.70
CA THR A 238 33.88 18.81 -22.60
C THR A 238 32.53 18.98 -21.91
N VAL A 239 32.46 18.73 -20.61
CA VAL A 239 31.28 18.98 -19.78
C VAL A 239 31.55 20.25 -18.98
N GLU A 240 30.79 21.32 -19.20
CA GLU A 240 31.04 22.61 -18.54
C GLU A 240 30.50 22.68 -17.11
N LYS A 241 29.42 21.94 -16.80
CA LYS A 241 28.76 21.95 -15.50
C LYS A 241 28.40 20.53 -15.04
N GLY A 242 28.88 20.14 -13.87
CA GLY A 242 28.57 18.87 -13.24
C GLY A 242 28.63 18.91 -11.72
N TRP A 243 28.25 17.79 -11.11
CA TRP A 243 28.07 17.66 -9.67
C TRP A 243 28.90 16.49 -9.15
N GLY A 244 29.68 16.74 -8.10
CA GLY A 244 30.60 15.78 -7.49
C GLY A 244 30.64 15.91 -5.98
N ARG A 245 31.29 14.97 -5.29
CA ARG A 245 31.50 15.06 -3.83
C ARG A 245 32.68 15.99 -3.47
N PRO A 246 32.63 16.64 -2.30
CA PRO A 246 33.79 17.30 -1.69
C PRO A 246 35.01 16.37 -1.61
N GLU A 247 36.23 16.93 -1.67
CA GLU A 247 37.47 16.15 -1.69
C GLU A 247 37.64 15.21 -0.49
N GLU A 248 37.19 15.60 0.70
CA GLU A 248 37.29 14.81 1.94
C GLU A 248 36.36 13.58 1.95
N GLU A 249 35.28 13.59 1.16
CA GLU A 249 34.32 12.49 1.05
C GLU A 249 34.54 11.61 -0.18
N ARG A 250 35.59 11.87 -0.97
CA ARG A 250 35.94 11.04 -2.14
C ARG A 250 36.48 9.69 -1.65
N PRO A 251 35.82 8.55 -1.96
CA PRO A 251 36.37 7.23 -1.63
C PRO A 251 37.74 7.06 -2.29
N SER A 252 38.74 6.59 -1.54
CA SER A 252 40.14 6.60 -1.98
C SER A 252 40.33 5.91 -3.34
N THR A 253 40.76 6.66 -4.35
CA THR A 253 41.22 6.13 -5.63
C THR A 253 42.68 5.69 -5.51
N LYS A 254 42.97 4.66 -4.69
CA LYS A 254 44.25 3.95 -4.86
C LYS A 254 44.06 2.91 -5.95
N PRO A 255 44.65 3.07 -7.16
CA PRO A 255 44.82 1.93 -8.04
C PRO A 255 45.73 0.94 -7.32
N ALA A 256 45.34 -0.32 -7.26
CA ALA A 256 46.23 -1.39 -6.86
C ALA A 256 47.45 -1.34 -7.79
N SER A 257 48.61 -0.99 -7.25
CA SER A 257 49.86 -1.06 -7.97
C SER A 257 50.05 -2.50 -8.45
N SER A 258 50.14 -2.69 -9.75
CA SER A 258 50.48 -3.97 -10.36
C SER A 258 51.90 -4.34 -9.92
N ALA A 259 52.01 -5.23 -8.94
CA ALA A 259 53.21 -5.98 -8.68
C ALA A 259 53.22 -7.20 -9.61
N ARG A 260 53.96 -7.09 -10.72
CA ARG A 260 54.84 -8.12 -11.31
C ARG A 260 55.43 -7.61 -12.62
#